data_AF-A0AA95S052-F1
#
_entry.id   AF-A0AA95S052-F1
#
_cell.length_a   1.000
_cell.length_b   1.000
_cell.length_c   1.000
_cell.angle_alpha   90.00
_cell.angle_beta   90.00
_cell.angle_gamma   90.00
#
_symmetry.space_group_name_H-M   'P 1'
#
loop_
_entity.id
_entity.type
_entity.pdbx_description
1 polymer ?
#
loop_
_entity_poly.entity_id
_entity_poly.type
_entity_poly.pdbx_seq_one_letter_code
_entity_poly.pdbx_strand_id
1 'polypeptide(L)'
;MNQSIARMGRITSILSGILLVLAHSLNLAAGKHDSISGTFLVFMAHFLLVFAFFGLYSIQGERNGWLGLFAMIIGNVGNIIVTAIVFVEMAQASGETVDQVFTSTFTEPIYTFGPLLFVLGMIFLGISMIRGKVFHRISGYLLLIGTIVFAAASVSGDAQKMIELIGALVTGAGFILSGLKFNQLNRLPESEMGKNVPL
;
A
#
# COMPACT_ATOMS: atom_id res chain seq x y z
N MET A 1 8.29 -0.98 22.19
CA MET A 1 7.73 -0.45 20.93
C MET A 1 7.11 0.92 21.19
N ASN A 2 7.41 1.94 20.39
CA ASN A 2 6.80 3.27 20.55
C ASN A 2 5.31 3.20 20.14
N GLN A 3 4.40 3.34 21.11
CA GLN A 3 2.96 3.20 20.88
C GLN A 3 2.43 4.18 19.82
N SER A 4 3.04 5.36 19.70
CA SER A 4 2.65 6.38 18.73
C SER A 4 2.88 5.92 17.28
N ILE A 5 4.02 5.27 16.99
CA ILE A 5 4.35 4.77 15.65
C ILE A 5 3.39 3.64 15.25
N ALA A 6 3.10 2.72 16.17
CA ALA A 6 2.15 1.64 15.91
C ALA A 6 0.72 2.17 15.67
N ARG A 7 0.28 3.16 16.45
CA ARG A 7 -1.03 3.79 16.29
C ARG A 7 -1.15 4.52 14.95
N MET A 8 -0.13 5.29 14.59
CA MET A 8 -0.03 5.97 13.30
C MET A 8 -0.10 4.97 12.14
N GLY A 9 0.70 3.90 12.19
CA GLY A 9 0.71 2.84 11.18
C GLY A 9 -0.65 2.21 10.93
N ARG A 10 -1.39 1.91 12.00
CA ARG A 10 -2.73 1.33 11.92
C ARG A 10 -3.72 2.28 11.25
N ILE A 11 -3.77 3.53 11.71
CA ILE A 11 -4.70 4.55 11.20
C ILE A 11 -4.41 4.81 9.72
N THR A 12 -3.14 5.03 9.38
CA THR A 12 -2.72 5.36 8.01
C THR A 12 -2.89 4.19 7.05
N SER A 13 -2.73 2.94 7.50
CA SER A 13 -3.07 1.75 6.72
C SER A 13 -4.57 1.70 6.40
N ILE A 14 -5.43 1.89 7.40
CA ILE A 14 -6.89 1.86 7.20
C ILE A 14 -7.32 2.99 6.26
N LEU A 15 -6.89 4.21 6.53
CA LEU A 15 -7.24 5.37 5.73
C LEU A 15 -6.75 5.22 4.29
N SER A 16 -5.49 4.82 4.10
CA SER A 16 -4.96 4.60 2.76
C SER A 16 -5.74 3.54 1.99
N GLY A 17 -6.08 2.41 2.64
CA GLY A 17 -6.88 1.37 2.01
C GLY A 17 -8.28 1.82 1.59
N ILE A 18 -8.94 2.65 2.41
CA ILE A 18 -10.25 3.25 2.07
C ILE A 18 -10.08 4.22 0.89
N LEU A 19 -9.07 5.09 0.95
CA LEU A 19 -8.83 6.09 -0.08
C LEU A 19 -8.51 5.47 -1.43
N LEU A 20 -7.70 4.40 -1.49
CA LEU A 20 -7.43 3.67 -2.73
C LEU A 20 -8.73 3.19 -3.40
N VAL A 21 -9.62 2.58 -2.64
CA VAL A 21 -10.89 2.07 -3.17
C VAL A 21 -11.76 3.20 -3.71
N LEU A 22 -11.91 4.28 -2.94
CA LEU A 22 -12.69 5.44 -3.36
C LEU A 22 -12.09 6.11 -4.59
N ALA A 23 -10.77 6.29 -4.62
CA ALA A 23 -10.03 6.91 -5.71
C ALA A 23 -10.26 6.20 -7.04
N HIS A 24 -10.01 4.89 -7.08
CA HIS A 24 -10.18 4.11 -8.32
C HIS A 24 -11.66 3.95 -8.72
N SER A 25 -12.59 3.98 -7.75
CA SER A 25 -14.02 4.02 -8.07
C SER A 25 -14.41 5.31 -8.79
N LEU A 26 -13.89 6.45 -8.33
CA LEU A 26 -14.13 7.76 -8.96
C LEU A 26 -13.47 7.84 -10.35
N ASN A 27 -12.24 7.34 -10.50
CA ASN A 27 -11.54 7.34 -11.79
C ASN A 27 -12.19 6.41 -12.82
N LEU A 28 -12.75 5.26 -12.39
CA LEU A 28 -13.57 4.41 -13.25
C LEU A 28 -14.85 5.15 -13.69
N ALA A 29 -15.54 5.81 -12.76
CA ALA A 29 -16.76 6.55 -13.06
C ALA A 29 -16.55 7.75 -13.99
N ALA A 30 -15.34 8.32 -14.02
CA ALA A 30 -14.95 9.42 -14.90
C ALA A 30 -14.74 9.01 -16.38
N GLY A 31 -14.76 7.70 -16.69
CA GLY A 31 -14.67 7.20 -18.05
C GLY A 31 -13.25 7.26 -18.59
N LYS A 32 -13.03 7.91 -19.75
CA LYS A 32 -11.73 7.88 -20.44
C LYS A 32 -10.63 8.63 -19.69
N HIS A 33 -10.96 9.75 -19.07
CA HIS A 33 -10.02 10.55 -18.30
C HIS A 33 -10.18 10.26 -16.80
N ASP A 34 -9.15 10.50 -16.03
CA ASP A 34 -9.24 10.42 -14.57
C ASP A 34 -9.92 11.66 -14.01
N SER A 35 -10.58 11.50 -12.86
CA SER A 35 -11.18 12.63 -12.16
C SER A 35 -10.15 13.32 -11.28
N ILE A 36 -10.17 14.64 -11.21
CA ILE A 36 -9.31 15.42 -10.30
C ILE A 36 -9.47 14.91 -8.86
N SER A 37 -10.71 14.70 -8.42
CA SER A 37 -11.01 14.17 -7.08
C SER A 37 -10.43 12.78 -6.87
N GLY A 38 -10.60 11.87 -7.83
CA GLY A 38 -10.05 10.51 -7.75
C GLY A 38 -8.53 10.51 -7.67
N THR A 39 -7.86 11.23 -8.57
CA THR A 39 -6.40 11.38 -8.57
C THR A 39 -5.87 12.04 -7.28
N PHE A 40 -6.58 13.03 -6.73
CA PHE A 40 -6.28 13.59 -5.42
C PHE A 40 -6.39 12.55 -4.29
N LEU A 41 -7.40 11.69 -4.32
CA LEU A 41 -7.51 10.59 -3.35
C LEU A 41 -6.40 9.55 -3.54
N VAL A 42 -5.97 9.24 -4.77
CA VAL A 42 -4.78 8.39 -5.02
C VAL A 42 -3.54 9.01 -4.39
N PHE A 43 -3.34 10.32 -4.58
CA PHE A 43 -2.21 11.06 -4.00
C PHE A 43 -2.21 10.96 -2.47
N MET A 44 -3.34 11.25 -1.84
CA MET A 44 -3.49 11.15 -0.39
C MET A 44 -3.30 9.73 0.12
N ALA A 45 -3.77 8.72 -0.61
CA ALA A 45 -3.59 7.33 -0.25
C ALA A 45 -2.10 6.94 -0.20
N HIS A 46 -1.34 7.29 -1.26
CA HIS A 46 0.10 7.01 -1.33
C HIS A 46 0.89 7.83 -0.30
N PHE A 47 0.53 9.08 -0.06
CA PHE A 47 1.14 9.87 1.01
C PHE A 47 0.98 9.18 2.38
N LEU A 48 -0.21 8.66 2.69
CA LEU A 48 -0.47 7.93 3.92
C LEU A 48 0.24 6.56 3.96
N LEU A 49 0.49 5.93 2.80
CA LEU A 49 1.22 4.66 2.75
C LEU A 49 2.61 4.77 3.33
N VAL A 50 3.28 5.92 3.22
CA VAL A 50 4.61 6.09 3.82
C VAL A 50 4.60 5.73 5.31
N PHE A 51 3.65 6.30 6.04
CA PHE A 51 3.47 6.05 7.46
C PHE A 51 2.94 4.63 7.76
N ALA A 52 2.11 4.08 6.86
CA ALA A 52 1.63 2.72 6.97
C ALA A 52 2.80 1.73 6.90
N PHE A 53 3.71 1.86 5.93
CA PHE A 53 4.87 0.99 5.76
C PHE A 53 5.79 1.03 6.99
N PHE A 54 6.13 2.21 7.50
CA PHE A 54 6.92 2.33 8.73
C PHE A 54 6.22 1.70 9.94
N GLY A 55 4.92 1.93 10.08
CA GLY A 55 4.16 1.40 11.20
C GLY A 55 4.00 -0.12 11.14
N LEU A 56 3.65 -0.68 9.97
CA LEU A 56 3.56 -2.13 9.75
C LEU A 56 4.91 -2.83 9.93
N TYR A 57 6.00 -2.18 9.52
CA TYR A 57 7.37 -2.65 9.77
C TYR A 57 7.68 -2.67 11.27
N SER A 58 7.46 -1.54 11.95
CA SER A 58 7.71 -1.41 13.39
C SER A 58 6.87 -2.39 14.22
N ILE A 59 5.65 -2.67 13.79
CA ILE A 59 4.74 -3.62 14.44
C ILE A 59 5.25 -5.05 14.32
N GLN A 60 5.77 -5.44 13.15
CA GLN A 60 6.34 -6.79 12.96
C GLN A 60 7.62 -7.01 13.76
N GLY A 61 8.37 -5.93 14.06
CA GLY A 61 9.56 -5.98 14.90
C GLY A 61 10.57 -7.02 14.40
N GLU A 62 11.11 -7.83 15.31
CA GLU A 62 12.11 -8.86 14.99
C GLU A 62 11.58 -9.94 14.04
N ARG A 63 10.26 -10.17 13.97
CA ARG A 63 9.67 -11.20 13.10
C ARG A 63 9.67 -10.83 11.62
N ASN A 64 9.98 -9.58 11.29
CA ASN A 64 10.01 -9.10 9.91
C ASN A 64 11.23 -9.62 9.13
N GLY A 65 12.34 -9.84 9.84
CA GLY A 65 13.63 -10.18 9.24
C GLY A 65 14.05 -9.20 8.14
N TRP A 66 14.96 -9.66 7.27
CA TRP A 66 15.43 -8.88 6.12
C TRP A 66 14.34 -8.58 5.11
N LEU A 67 13.40 -9.51 4.92
CA LEU A 67 12.36 -9.37 3.90
C LEU A 67 11.42 -8.21 4.21
N GLY A 68 11.01 -8.06 5.47
CA GLY A 68 10.23 -6.91 5.91
C GLY A 68 11.00 -5.58 5.87
N LEU A 69 12.30 -5.60 6.10
CA LEU A 69 13.15 -4.40 5.96
C LEU A 69 13.22 -3.96 4.49
N PHE A 70 13.47 -4.89 3.56
CA PHE A 70 13.47 -4.58 2.13
C PHE A 70 12.09 -4.12 1.65
N ALA A 71 11.01 -4.76 2.12
CA ALA A 71 9.65 -4.31 1.84
C ALA A 71 9.42 -2.86 2.27
N MET A 72 9.88 -2.49 3.47
CA MET A 72 9.77 -1.14 4.00
C MET A 72 10.56 -0.13 3.17
N ILE A 73 11.83 -0.41 2.88
CA ILE A 73 12.71 0.52 2.15
C ILE A 73 12.26 0.66 0.69
N ILE A 74 12.19 -0.46 -0.04
CA ILE A 74 11.89 -0.47 -1.47
C ILE A 74 10.47 0.02 -1.72
N GLY A 75 9.52 -0.42 -0.88
CA GLY A 75 8.13 0.02 -0.95
C GLY A 75 7.99 1.52 -0.71
N ASN A 76 8.66 2.09 0.30
CA ASN A 76 8.62 3.54 0.53
C ASN A 76 9.28 4.35 -0.58
N VAL A 77 10.45 3.92 -1.08
CA VAL A 77 11.14 4.62 -2.19
C VAL A 77 10.25 4.61 -3.44
N GLY A 78 9.71 3.45 -3.80
CA GLY A 78 8.77 3.34 -4.91
C GLY A 78 7.52 4.18 -4.69
N ASN A 79 6.94 4.14 -3.48
CA ASN A 79 5.74 4.90 -3.13
C ASN A 79 5.96 6.42 -3.18
N ILE A 80 7.13 6.92 -2.78
CA ILE A 80 7.49 8.35 -2.91
C ILE A 80 7.51 8.74 -4.39
N ILE A 81 8.11 7.90 -5.25
CA ILE A 81 8.13 8.14 -6.69
C ILE A 81 6.71 8.12 -7.26
N VAL A 82 5.90 7.12 -6.93
CA VAL A 82 4.49 7.05 -7.33
C VAL A 82 3.71 8.27 -6.87
N THR A 83 3.93 8.74 -5.64
CA THR A 83 3.30 9.97 -5.13
C THR A 83 3.64 11.19 -5.99
N ALA A 84 4.90 11.30 -6.44
CA ALA A 84 5.32 12.37 -7.35
C ALA A 84 4.69 12.24 -8.74
N ILE A 85 4.58 11.01 -9.28
CA ILE A 85 3.89 10.73 -10.54
C ILE A 85 2.42 11.17 -10.46
N VAL A 86 1.71 10.74 -9.41
CA VAL A 86 0.29 11.06 -9.21
C VAL A 86 0.07 12.57 -9.02
N PHE A 87 1.05 13.30 -8.46
CA PHE A 87 0.99 14.76 -8.40
C PHE A 87 1.00 15.39 -9.80
N VAL A 88 1.79 14.86 -10.73
CA VAL A 88 1.80 15.31 -12.13
C VAL A 88 0.50 14.91 -12.85
N GLU A 89 0.00 13.68 -12.61
CA GLU A 89 -1.29 13.23 -13.14
C GLU A 89 -2.46 14.11 -12.65
N MET A 90 -2.37 14.65 -11.44
CA MET A 90 -3.37 15.59 -10.91
C MET A 90 -3.39 16.92 -11.67
N ALA A 91 -2.22 17.43 -12.07
CA ALA A 91 -2.11 18.59 -12.94
C ALA A 91 -2.71 18.27 -14.33
N GLN A 92 -2.42 17.09 -14.87
CA GLN A 92 -3.03 16.62 -16.13
C GLN A 92 -4.55 16.56 -16.05
N ALA A 93 -5.10 15.98 -14.97
CA ALA A 93 -6.54 15.92 -14.73
C ALA A 93 -7.18 17.31 -14.58
N SER A 94 -6.38 18.32 -14.22
CA SER A 94 -6.80 19.73 -14.13
C SER A 94 -6.73 20.47 -15.48
N GLY A 95 -6.32 19.80 -16.55
CA GLY A 95 -6.22 20.37 -17.90
C GLY A 95 -4.84 20.93 -18.26
N GLU A 96 -3.82 20.74 -17.41
CA GLU A 96 -2.46 21.17 -17.71
C GLU A 96 -1.77 20.21 -18.69
N THR A 97 -0.93 20.76 -19.56
CA THR A 97 -0.14 19.97 -20.51
C THR A 97 1.16 19.49 -19.86
N VAL A 98 1.22 18.20 -19.50
CA VAL A 98 2.34 17.64 -18.72
C VAL A 98 3.07 16.48 -19.40
N ASP A 99 2.72 16.10 -20.63
CA ASP A 99 3.29 14.92 -21.31
C ASP A 99 4.83 14.96 -21.42
N GLN A 100 5.40 16.16 -21.54
CA GLN A 100 6.84 16.38 -21.57
C GLN A 100 7.54 15.98 -20.26
N VAL A 101 6.81 16.04 -19.14
CA VAL A 101 7.33 15.63 -17.82
C VAL A 101 7.50 14.11 -17.76
N PHE A 102 6.71 13.32 -18.49
CA PHE A 102 6.86 11.86 -18.48
C PHE A 102 7.87 11.33 -19.50
N THR A 103 8.22 12.14 -20.50
CA THR A 103 9.07 11.76 -21.64
C THR A 103 10.47 12.38 -21.61
N SER A 104 10.81 13.14 -20.57
CA SER A 104 12.14 13.72 -20.45
C SER A 104 13.18 12.65 -20.06
N THR A 105 14.41 12.80 -20.54
CA THR A 105 15.53 11.85 -20.31
C THR A 105 15.76 11.53 -18.83
N PHE A 106 15.49 12.48 -17.93
CA PHE A 106 15.70 12.29 -16.50
C PHE A 106 14.50 11.69 -15.76
N THR A 107 13.29 11.92 -16.26
CA THR A 107 12.05 11.55 -15.58
C THR A 107 11.43 10.27 -16.12
N GLU A 108 11.63 9.95 -17.41
CA GLU A 108 11.12 8.72 -18.03
C GLU A 108 11.59 7.46 -17.28
N PRO A 109 12.89 7.28 -16.94
CA PRO A 109 13.31 6.11 -16.17
C PRO A 109 12.66 6.06 -14.78
N ILE A 110 12.50 7.21 -14.13
CA ILE A 110 11.86 7.31 -12.81
C ILE A 110 10.39 6.86 -12.90
N TYR A 111 9.69 7.30 -13.94
CA TYR A 111 8.31 6.90 -14.23
C TYR A 111 8.18 5.40 -14.51
N THR A 112 9.14 4.80 -15.22
CA THR A 112 9.13 3.36 -15.51
C THR A 112 9.47 2.51 -14.28
N PHE A 113 10.54 2.85 -13.55
CA PHE A 113 11.06 2.01 -12.47
C PHE A 113 10.38 2.26 -11.11
N GLY A 114 9.87 3.46 -10.87
CA GLY A 114 9.22 3.83 -9.60
C GLY A 114 8.04 2.93 -9.22
N PRO A 115 7.03 2.78 -10.09
CA PRO A 115 5.91 1.88 -9.86
C PRO A 115 6.34 0.43 -9.68
N LEU A 116 7.37 -0.04 -10.39
CA LEU A 116 7.91 -1.39 -10.24
C LEU A 116 8.54 -1.62 -8.87
N LEU A 117 9.30 -0.63 -8.35
CA LEU A 117 9.83 -0.67 -6.99
C LEU A 117 8.70 -0.73 -5.96
N PHE A 118 7.64 0.06 -6.15
CA PHE A 118 6.49 0.04 -5.26
C PHE A 118 5.81 -1.34 -5.24
N VAL A 119 5.53 -1.90 -6.43
CA VAL A 119 4.95 -3.25 -6.59
C VAL A 119 5.81 -4.31 -5.93
N LEU A 120 7.13 -4.27 -6.12
CA LEU A 120 8.05 -5.22 -5.51
C LEU A 120 8.07 -5.09 -3.98
N GLY A 121 8.08 -3.86 -3.47
CA GLY A 121 7.99 -3.59 -2.04
C GLY A 121 6.69 -4.11 -1.41
N MET A 122 5.57 -3.95 -2.12
CA MET A 122 4.27 -4.47 -1.72
C MET A 122 4.20 -6.00 -1.72
N ILE A 123 4.79 -6.65 -2.72
CA ILE A 123 4.92 -8.11 -2.77
C ILE A 123 5.73 -8.61 -1.57
N PHE A 124 6.89 -7.99 -1.30
CA PHE A 124 7.69 -8.33 -0.12
C PHE A 124 6.93 -8.08 1.17
N LEU A 125 6.18 -6.98 1.28
CA LEU A 125 5.37 -6.70 2.47
C LEU A 125 4.35 -7.83 2.69
N GLY A 126 3.61 -8.22 1.65
CA GLY A 126 2.64 -9.31 1.72
C GLY A 126 3.27 -10.64 2.16
N ILE A 127 4.39 -11.02 1.54
CA ILE A 127 5.15 -12.23 1.90
C ILE A 127 5.66 -12.15 3.35
N SER A 128 6.18 -11.00 3.78
CA SER A 128 6.67 -10.79 5.14
C SER A 128 5.54 -11.00 6.15
N MET A 129 4.36 -10.44 5.90
CA MET A 129 3.21 -10.57 6.77
C MET A 129 2.70 -12.01 6.88
N ILE A 130 2.71 -12.76 5.78
CA ILE A 130 2.35 -14.20 5.77
C ILE A 130 3.32 -15.01 6.63
N ARG A 131 4.64 -14.72 6.50
CA ARG A 131 5.71 -15.45 7.19
C ARG A 131 5.85 -15.09 8.67
N GLY A 132 5.80 -13.80 8.99
CA GLY A 132 5.99 -13.27 10.34
C GLY A 132 4.84 -13.61 11.29
N LYS A 133 3.65 -13.91 10.76
CA LYS A 133 2.45 -14.30 11.53
C LYS A 133 2.07 -13.31 12.64
N VAL A 134 2.51 -12.05 12.53
CA VAL A 134 2.14 -10.96 13.45
C VAL A 134 0.77 -10.39 13.05
N PHE A 135 0.52 -10.31 11.76
CA PHE A 135 -0.77 -9.95 11.20
C PHE A 135 -1.55 -11.20 10.79
N HIS A 136 -2.84 -11.02 10.57
CA HIS A 136 -3.67 -12.07 9.99
C HIS A 136 -3.14 -12.41 8.58
N ARG A 137 -2.89 -13.70 8.29
CA ARG A 137 -2.29 -14.11 6.99
C ARG A 137 -3.07 -13.63 5.77
N ILE A 138 -4.41 -13.56 5.91
CA ILE A 138 -5.30 -13.00 4.89
C ILE A 138 -4.86 -11.59 4.47
N SER A 139 -4.42 -10.72 5.39
CA SER A 139 -3.93 -9.39 5.03
C SER A 139 -2.77 -9.46 4.06
N GLY A 140 -1.78 -10.33 4.32
CA GLY A 140 -0.63 -10.49 3.42
C GLY A 140 -1.01 -11.11 2.06
N TYR A 141 -1.94 -12.07 2.03
CA TYR A 141 -2.45 -12.62 0.76
C TYR A 141 -3.22 -11.58 -0.06
N LEU A 142 -4.06 -10.77 0.59
CA LEU A 142 -4.79 -9.69 -0.09
C LEU A 142 -3.83 -8.64 -0.65
N LEU A 143 -2.82 -8.21 0.11
CA LEU A 143 -1.82 -7.28 -0.41
C LEU A 143 -1.07 -7.88 -1.60
N LEU A 144 -0.66 -9.15 -1.52
CA LEU A 144 0.05 -9.83 -2.60
C LEU A 144 -0.81 -9.93 -3.88
N ILE A 145 -2.01 -10.52 -3.77
CA ILE A 145 -2.89 -10.75 -4.91
C ILE A 145 -3.37 -9.43 -5.49
N GLY A 146 -3.81 -8.50 -4.63
CA GLY A 146 -4.29 -7.18 -5.05
C GLY A 146 -3.22 -6.40 -5.79
N THR A 147 -1.98 -6.40 -5.31
CA THR A 147 -0.87 -5.72 -5.98
C THR A 147 -0.58 -6.32 -7.36
N ILE A 148 -0.60 -7.66 -7.48
CA ILE A 148 -0.38 -8.33 -8.78
C ILE A 148 -1.50 -7.98 -9.76
N VAL A 149 -2.76 -8.03 -9.32
CA VAL A 149 -3.92 -7.66 -10.14
C VAL A 149 -3.83 -6.20 -10.57
N PHE A 150 -3.48 -5.31 -9.64
CA PHE A 150 -3.32 -3.88 -9.92
C PHE A 150 -2.21 -3.63 -10.94
N ALA A 151 -1.04 -4.24 -10.77
CA ALA A 151 0.08 -4.11 -11.70
C ALA A 151 -0.26 -4.63 -13.11
N ALA A 152 -1.06 -5.71 -13.19
CA ALA A 152 -1.52 -6.27 -14.46
C ALA A 152 -2.49 -5.34 -15.23
N ALA A 153 -3.05 -4.31 -14.59
CA ALA A 153 -3.90 -3.34 -15.27
C ALA A 153 -3.15 -2.57 -16.37
N SER A 154 -1.84 -2.33 -16.20
CA SER A 154 -1.02 -1.61 -17.19
C SER A 154 -0.95 -2.28 -18.56
N VAL A 155 -1.24 -3.58 -18.64
CA VAL A 155 -1.17 -4.38 -19.88
C VAL A 155 -2.54 -4.84 -20.37
N SER A 156 -3.64 -4.36 -19.77
CA SER A 156 -4.99 -4.86 -20.06
C SER A 156 -5.81 -3.99 -21.03
N GLY A 157 -5.21 -2.92 -21.57
CA GLY A 157 -5.83 -2.07 -22.59
C GLY A 157 -7.12 -1.43 -22.08
N ASP A 158 -8.23 -1.62 -22.80
CA ASP A 158 -9.53 -1.02 -22.47
C ASP A 158 -10.08 -1.44 -21.09
N ALA A 159 -9.62 -2.57 -20.55
CA ALA A 159 -10.03 -3.06 -19.23
C ALA A 159 -9.21 -2.49 -18.06
N GLN A 160 -8.24 -1.61 -18.32
CA GLN A 160 -7.29 -1.07 -17.33
C GLN A 160 -8.00 -0.56 -16.07
N LYS A 161 -8.90 0.42 -16.19
CA LYS A 161 -9.56 1.04 -15.03
C LYS A 161 -10.38 0.04 -14.19
N MET A 162 -10.99 -0.94 -14.84
CA MET A 162 -11.75 -1.98 -14.14
C MET A 162 -10.80 -2.88 -13.33
N ILE A 163 -9.67 -3.27 -13.92
CA ILE A 163 -8.67 -4.12 -13.27
C ILE A 163 -7.96 -3.35 -12.15
N GLU A 164 -7.68 -2.06 -12.33
CA GLU A 164 -7.18 -1.17 -11.27
C GLU A 164 -8.15 -1.13 -10.08
N LEU A 165 -9.46 -0.97 -10.33
CA LEU A 165 -10.46 -0.98 -9.26
C LEU A 165 -10.47 -2.32 -8.52
N ILE A 166 -10.45 -3.45 -9.23
CA ILE A 166 -10.40 -4.77 -8.60
C ILE A 166 -9.13 -4.92 -7.76
N GLY A 167 -7.98 -4.54 -8.31
CA GLY A 167 -6.69 -4.53 -7.60
C GLY A 167 -6.73 -3.64 -6.35
N ALA A 168 -7.33 -2.45 -6.45
CA ALA A 168 -7.48 -1.49 -5.37
C ALA A 168 -8.42 -2.00 -4.27
N LEU A 169 -9.51 -2.68 -4.62
CA LEU A 169 -10.42 -3.33 -3.67
C LEU A 169 -9.68 -4.39 -2.84
N VAL A 170 -8.93 -5.26 -3.52
CA VAL A 170 -8.20 -6.35 -2.86
C VAL A 170 -7.04 -5.79 -2.01
N THR A 171 -6.25 -4.86 -2.56
CA THR A 171 -5.13 -4.22 -1.86
C THR A 171 -5.61 -3.39 -0.68
N GLY A 172 -6.65 -2.57 -0.89
CA GLY A 172 -7.27 -1.74 0.13
C GLY A 172 -7.83 -2.58 1.28
N ALA A 173 -8.50 -3.70 0.99
CA ALA A 173 -8.93 -4.66 2.01
C ALA A 173 -7.74 -5.23 2.80
N GLY A 174 -6.62 -5.53 2.13
CA GLY A 174 -5.37 -5.95 2.76
C GLY A 174 -4.86 -4.94 3.78
N PHE A 175 -4.79 -3.66 3.41
CA PHE A 175 -4.37 -2.58 4.31
C PHE A 175 -5.33 -2.33 5.47
N ILE A 176 -6.64 -2.28 5.19
CA ILE A 176 -7.68 -2.12 6.21
C ILE A 176 -7.59 -3.24 7.25
N LEU A 177 -7.51 -4.49 6.81
CA LEU A 177 -7.39 -5.64 7.71
C LEU A 177 -6.10 -5.60 8.53
N SER A 178 -4.99 -5.14 7.92
CA SER A 178 -3.70 -4.98 8.61
C SER A 178 -3.79 -3.99 9.78
N GLY A 179 -4.49 -2.86 9.59
CA GLY A 179 -4.68 -1.87 10.65
C GLY A 179 -5.69 -2.29 11.73
N LEU A 180 -6.74 -3.03 11.35
CA LEU A 180 -7.80 -3.48 12.27
C LEU A 180 -7.35 -4.65 13.16
N LYS A 181 -6.82 -5.73 12.57
CA LYS A 181 -6.58 -7.01 13.26
C LYS A 181 -5.28 -7.09 14.06
N PHE A 182 -4.60 -5.98 14.30
CA PHE A 182 -3.43 -5.94 15.20
C PHE A 182 -3.77 -6.28 16.66
N ASN A 183 -5.02 -6.08 17.10
CA ASN A 183 -5.41 -6.23 18.51
C ASN A 183 -5.63 -7.67 19.02
N GLN A 184 -5.49 -8.71 18.19
CA GLN A 184 -5.84 -10.09 18.60
C GLN A 184 -4.69 -10.87 19.27
N LEU A 185 -3.44 -10.42 19.18
CA LEU A 185 -2.29 -11.11 19.82
C LEU A 185 -2.01 -10.68 21.27
N ASN A 186 -2.62 -9.58 21.74
CA ASN A 186 -2.51 -9.12 23.14
C ASN A 186 -3.70 -9.56 24.02
N ARG A 187 -4.48 -10.54 23.58
CA ARG A 187 -5.58 -11.14 24.38
C ARG A 187 -5.35 -12.64 24.63
N LEU A 188 -4.13 -13.04 24.94
CA LEU A 188 -3.98 -14.25 25.76
C LEU A 188 -4.31 -13.84 27.20
N PRO A 189 -5.25 -14.51 27.88
CA PRO A 189 -5.59 -14.16 29.25
C PRO A 189 -4.37 -14.36 30.15
N GLU A 190 -4.18 -13.48 31.15
CA GLU A 190 -3.14 -13.60 32.17
C GLU A 190 -3.10 -14.98 32.84
N SER A 191 -4.20 -15.76 32.76
CA SER A 191 -4.28 -17.14 33.25
C SER A 191 -3.31 -18.13 32.59
N GLU A 192 -2.69 -17.80 31.46
CA GLU A 192 -1.68 -18.65 30.81
C GLU A 192 -0.23 -18.24 31.09
N MET A 193 0.01 -17.04 31.66
CA MET A 193 1.37 -16.56 31.95
C MET A 193 1.96 -17.14 33.25
N GLY A 194 1.14 -17.78 34.10
CA GLY A 194 1.56 -18.27 35.42
C GLY A 194 1.81 -19.78 35.56
N LYS A 195 1.67 -20.59 34.49
CA LYS A 195 1.68 -22.07 34.62
C LYS A 195 2.99 -22.79 34.27
N ASN A 196 4.00 -22.11 33.75
CA ASN A 196 5.23 -22.76 33.29
C ASN A 196 6.51 -22.17 33.93
N VAL A 197 6.53 -22.07 35.25
CA VAL A 197 7.79 -22.00 36.00
C VAL A 197 7.91 -23.30 36.81
N PRO A 198 8.65 -24.32 36.34
CA PRO A 198 9.13 -25.36 37.23
C PRO A 198 10.16 -24.73 38.18
N LEU A 199 9.94 -24.95 39.48
CA LEU A 199 10.88 -24.63 40.57
C LEU A 199 12.26 -25.26 40.35
#